data_AF-A0A813UXS4-F1
#
_entry.id   AF-A0A813UXS4-F1
#
_cell.length_a   1.000
_cell.length_b   1.000
_cell.length_c   1.000
_cell.angle_alpha   90.00
_cell.angle_beta   90.00
_cell.angle_gamma   90.00
#
_symmetry.space_group_name_H-M   'P 1'
#
loop_
_entity.id
_entity.type
_entity.pdbx_description
1 polymer ?
#
loop_
_entity_poly.entity_id
_entity_poly.type
_entity_poly.pdbx_seq_one_letter_code
_entity_poly.pdbx_strand_id
1 'polypeptide(L)'
;MTLCGIRKVHFLGTIDDWLLLRQKTEQLQTFTTPEDEFSTYIKGVLPLLDQFIQTYRGYVDNQFWDKIFDIEHVGHGSGSWRKLTGWFLQLCYGLHMKPSCNIQEVQLDSVVTPVEFESEYTNEKKTCYVAGGFHGVESQNEWHKPVMSLSIIDDLSTITQLKP
;
A
#
# COMPACT_ATOMS: atom_id res chain seq x y z
N MET A 1 21.92 1.68 -16.23
CA MET A 1 22.03 0.24 -15.88
C MET A 1 20.96 0.00 -14.84
N THR A 2 19.85 -0.64 -15.22
CA THR A 2 18.76 -0.94 -14.28
C THR A 2 19.29 -1.92 -13.25
N LEU A 3 19.43 -1.48 -11.99
CA LEU A 3 19.75 -2.36 -10.88
C LEU A 3 18.52 -3.25 -10.66
N CYS A 4 18.56 -4.44 -11.27
CA CYS A 4 17.75 -5.63 -11.01
C CYS A 4 16.30 -5.38 -10.56
N GLY A 5 15.36 -5.42 -11.52
CA GLY A 5 13.92 -5.47 -11.25
C GLY A 5 13.49 -6.73 -10.49
N ILE A 6 12.22 -6.74 -10.05
CA ILE A 6 11.62 -7.87 -9.34
C ILE A 6 11.48 -9.04 -10.32
N ARG A 7 12.36 -10.04 -10.21
CA ARG A 7 12.42 -11.17 -11.17
C ARG A 7 11.35 -12.23 -10.96
N LYS A 8 10.82 -12.33 -9.74
CA LYS A 8 9.82 -13.33 -9.35
C LYS A 8 8.87 -12.70 -8.35
N VAL A 9 7.58 -12.86 -8.60
CA VAL A 9 6.51 -12.50 -7.66
C VAL A 9 5.85 -13.79 -7.22
N HIS A 10 5.67 -13.92 -5.91
CA HIS A 10 4.99 -15.07 -5.31
C HIS A 10 3.76 -14.58 -4.57
N PHE A 11 2.60 -15.11 -4.96
CA PHE A 11 1.34 -14.84 -4.29
C PHE A 11 1.15 -15.84 -3.15
N LEU A 12 1.00 -15.31 -1.94
CA LEU A 12 0.54 -16.08 -0.80
C LEU A 12 -0.98 -16.24 -0.84
N GLY A 13 -1.50 -17.25 -0.14
CA GLY A 13 -2.93 -17.54 -0.10
C GLY A 13 -3.47 -18.31 -1.32
N THR A 14 -4.77 -18.53 -1.32
CA THR A 14 -5.53 -19.22 -2.36
C THR A 14 -6.17 -18.23 -3.34
N ILE A 15 -6.62 -18.71 -4.50
CA ILE A 15 -7.39 -17.88 -5.43
C ILE A 15 -8.65 -17.26 -4.79
N ASP A 16 -9.28 -17.97 -3.86
CA ASP A 16 -10.47 -17.49 -3.16
C ASP A 16 -10.14 -16.31 -2.24
N ASP A 17 -8.96 -16.32 -1.61
CA ASP A 17 -8.49 -15.18 -0.81
C ASP A 17 -8.32 -13.92 -1.66
N TRP A 18 -7.77 -14.06 -2.88
CA TRP A 18 -7.58 -12.93 -3.81
C TRP A 18 -8.91 -12.41 -4.36
N LEU A 19 -9.86 -13.31 -4.68
CA LEU A 19 -11.21 -12.93 -5.09
C LEU A 19 -11.95 -12.20 -3.98
N LEU A 20 -11.85 -12.71 -2.74
CA LEU A 20 -12.42 -12.08 -1.56
C LEU A 20 -11.80 -10.71 -1.30
N LEU A 21 -10.47 -10.58 -1.41
CA LEU A 21 -9.76 -9.31 -1.27
C LEU A 21 -10.29 -8.28 -2.28
N ARG A 22 -10.35 -8.63 -3.57
CA ARG A 22 -10.88 -7.73 -4.62
C ARG A 22 -12.32 -7.33 -4.37
N GLN A 23 -13.18 -8.27 -3.95
CA GLN A 23 -14.56 -7.98 -3.59
C GLN A 23 -14.65 -7.03 -2.40
N LYS A 24 -13.86 -7.26 -1.34
CA LYS A 24 -13.85 -6.41 -0.13
C LYS A 24 -13.33 -5.02 -0.43
N THR A 25 -12.29 -4.90 -1.26
CA THR A 25 -11.78 -3.61 -1.72
C THR A 25 -12.83 -2.83 -2.51
N GLU A 26 -13.61 -3.49 -3.37
CA GLU A 26 -14.72 -2.83 -4.08
C GLU A 26 -15.83 -2.37 -3.12
N GLN A 27 -16.16 -3.18 -2.11
CA GLN A 27 -17.14 -2.81 -1.08
C GLN A 27 -16.74 -1.54 -0.31
N LEU A 28 -15.45 -1.21 -0.20
CA LEU A 28 -15.02 0.03 0.46
C LEU A 28 -15.57 1.29 -0.22
N GLN A 29 -15.92 1.22 -1.51
CA GLN A 29 -16.52 2.36 -2.21
C GLN A 29 -17.88 2.79 -1.60
N THR A 30 -18.59 1.90 -0.90
CA THR A 30 -19.87 2.25 -0.26
C THR A 30 -19.71 3.26 0.88
N PHE A 31 -18.49 3.44 1.39
CA PHE A 31 -18.16 4.41 2.44
C PHE A 31 -17.56 5.70 1.90
N THR A 32 -17.59 5.90 0.58
CA THR A 32 -17.00 7.07 -0.10
C THR A 32 -18.01 7.78 -0.98
N THR A 33 -17.81 9.08 -1.17
CA THR A 33 -18.44 9.87 -2.22
C THR A 33 -17.57 9.87 -3.49
N PRO A 34 -18.14 10.09 -4.68
CA PRO A 34 -17.36 10.14 -5.93
C PRO A 34 -16.23 11.17 -5.93
N GLU A 35 -16.36 12.24 -5.15
CA GLU A 35 -15.38 13.32 -5.01
C GLU A 35 -14.25 12.99 -4.01
N ASP A 36 -14.40 11.93 -3.20
CA ASP A 36 -13.42 11.56 -2.19
C ASP A 36 -12.13 11.02 -2.82
N GLU A 37 -10.99 11.49 -2.33
CA GLU A 37 -9.67 10.96 -2.70
C GLU A 37 -9.58 9.45 -2.47
N PHE A 38 -10.18 8.95 -1.39
CA PHE A 38 -10.24 7.51 -1.11
C PHE A 38 -11.02 6.74 -2.18
N SER A 39 -12.06 7.30 -2.78
CA SER A 39 -12.76 6.69 -3.91
C SER A 39 -11.83 6.52 -5.11
N THR A 40 -11.01 7.53 -5.40
CA THR A 40 -10.02 7.51 -6.48
C THR A 40 -8.92 6.48 -6.23
N TYR A 41 -8.44 6.38 -4.98
CA TYR A 41 -7.50 5.35 -4.56
C TYR A 41 -8.05 3.94 -4.81
N ILE A 42 -9.25 3.64 -4.31
CA ILE A 42 -9.86 2.32 -4.49
C ILE A 42 -10.03 1.97 -5.98
N LYS A 43 -10.46 2.94 -6.80
CA LYS A 43 -10.56 2.75 -8.26
C LYS A 43 -9.21 2.48 -8.92
N GLY A 44 -8.11 3.02 -8.40
CA GLY A 44 -6.75 2.73 -8.87
C GLY A 44 -6.25 1.34 -8.45
N VAL A 45 -6.61 0.87 -7.26
CA VAL A 45 -6.18 -0.45 -6.73
C VAL A 45 -6.91 -1.62 -7.38
N LEU A 46 -8.21 -1.49 -7.70
CA LEU A 46 -9.01 -2.58 -8.26
C LEU A 46 -8.41 -3.22 -9.53
N PRO A 47 -7.98 -2.45 -10.56
CA PRO A 47 -7.32 -3.01 -11.73
C PRO A 47 -6.04 -3.79 -11.42
N LEU A 48 -5.29 -3.42 -10.37
CA LEU A 48 -4.11 -4.16 -9.93
C LEU A 48 -4.50 -5.53 -9.36
N LEU A 49 -5.53 -5.57 -8.53
CA LEU A 49 -6.05 -6.83 -7.98
C LEU A 49 -6.58 -7.74 -9.10
N ASP A 50 -7.22 -7.17 -10.12
CA ASP A 50 -7.65 -7.92 -11.29
C ASP A 50 -6.45 -8.54 -12.03
N GLN A 51 -5.36 -7.80 -12.22
CA GLN A 51 -4.10 -8.34 -12.81
C GLN A 51 -3.47 -9.44 -11.96
N PHE A 52 -3.52 -9.33 -10.63
CA PHE A 52 -3.03 -10.37 -9.73
C PHE A 52 -3.86 -11.66 -9.85
N ILE A 53 -5.18 -11.54 -9.90
CA ILE A 53 -6.10 -12.67 -10.11
C ILE A 53 -5.87 -13.32 -11.47
N GLN A 54 -5.68 -12.54 -12.54
CA GLN A 54 -5.36 -13.08 -13.87
C GLN A 54 -4.03 -13.83 -13.87
N THR A 55 -3.01 -13.26 -13.23
CA THR A 55 -1.68 -13.89 -13.09
C THR A 55 -1.78 -15.22 -12.32
N TYR A 56 -2.56 -15.27 -11.24
CA TYR A 56 -2.82 -16.51 -10.49
C TYR A 56 -3.49 -17.58 -11.35
N ARG A 57 -4.37 -17.19 -12.28
CA ARG A 57 -5.03 -18.09 -13.24
C ARG A 57 -4.14 -18.51 -14.42
N GLY A 58 -2.89 -18.07 -14.46
CA GLY A 58 -1.92 -18.39 -15.50
C GLY A 58 -1.90 -17.40 -16.69
N TYR A 59 -2.68 -16.32 -16.64
CA TYR A 59 -2.68 -15.26 -17.65
C TYR A 59 -1.74 -14.13 -17.21
N VAL A 60 -0.48 -14.21 -17.63
CA VAL A 60 0.57 -13.27 -17.20
C VAL A 60 0.74 -12.14 -18.24
N ASP A 61 0.50 -10.90 -17.82
CA ASP A 61 0.83 -9.71 -18.60
C ASP A 61 2.23 -9.20 -18.22
N ASN A 62 3.23 -9.50 -19.05
CA ASN A 62 4.61 -9.07 -18.79
C ASN A 62 4.76 -7.54 -18.82
N GLN A 63 3.98 -6.81 -19.62
CA GLN A 63 4.09 -5.34 -19.66
C GLN A 63 3.61 -4.70 -18.36
N PHE A 64 2.61 -5.31 -17.73
CA PHE A 64 2.17 -4.94 -16.39
C PHE A 64 3.28 -5.20 -15.37
N TRP A 65 3.83 -6.42 -15.33
CA TRP A 65 4.85 -6.81 -14.35
C TRP A 65 6.21 -6.11 -14.53
N ASP A 66 6.56 -5.72 -15.75
CA ASP A 66 7.79 -4.95 -16.03
C ASP A 66 7.69 -3.51 -15.48
N LYS A 67 6.49 -3.03 -15.16
CA LYS A 67 6.21 -1.65 -14.72
C LYS A 67 5.84 -1.55 -13.24
N ILE A 68 6.22 -2.52 -12.40
CA ILE A 68 5.99 -2.45 -10.94
C ILE A 68 6.54 -1.13 -10.39
N PHE A 69 7.81 -0.86 -10.64
CA PHE A 69 8.56 0.24 -10.04
C PHE A 69 9.79 0.52 -10.89
N ASP A 70 10.03 1.79 -11.25
CA ASP A 70 11.25 2.22 -11.95
C ASP A 70 11.79 3.53 -11.37
N ILE A 71 13.11 3.70 -11.45
CA ILE A 71 13.81 4.89 -10.98
C ILE A 71 14.38 5.62 -12.20
N GLU A 72 13.66 6.66 -12.62
CA GLU A 72 14.05 7.51 -13.73
C GLU A 72 15.04 8.58 -13.28
N HIS A 73 16.13 8.76 -14.03
CA HIS A 73 17.06 9.86 -13.84
C HIS A 73 16.60 11.07 -14.66
N VAL A 74 16.23 12.15 -13.97
CA VAL A 74 15.79 13.39 -14.62
C VAL A 74 16.86 14.46 -14.49
N GLY A 75 17.29 15.01 -15.63
CA GLY A 75 18.34 16.04 -15.73
C GLY A 75 19.74 15.50 -16.08
N HIS A 76 20.65 16.41 -16.44
CA HIS A 76 22.06 16.11 -16.74
C HIS A 76 22.98 16.98 -15.85
N GLY A 77 24.05 16.39 -15.30
CA GLY A 77 25.03 17.11 -14.45
C GLY A 77 24.71 17.10 -12.94
N SER A 78 25.33 18.01 -12.18
CA SER A 78 25.29 18.06 -10.70
C SER A 78 23.91 18.33 -10.08
N GLY A 79 22.85 18.42 -10.89
CA GLY A 79 21.46 18.59 -10.47
C GLY A 79 20.54 17.47 -10.93
N SER A 80 21.06 16.30 -11.35
CA SER A 80 20.21 15.16 -11.68
C SER A 80 19.50 14.65 -10.43
N TRP A 81 18.19 14.45 -10.52
CA TRP A 81 17.39 13.91 -9.43
C TRP A 81 16.63 12.67 -9.92
N ARG A 82 16.29 11.79 -8.97
CA ARG A 82 15.67 10.50 -9.26
C ARG A 82 14.17 10.60 -9.01
N LYS A 83 13.38 10.22 -10.01
CA LYS A 83 11.94 10.06 -9.89
C LYS A 83 11.60 8.60 -9.80
N LEU A 84 10.65 8.32 -8.95
CA LEU A 84 10.01 7.05 -8.89
C LEU A 84 8.79 7.01 -9.79
N THR A 85 8.67 5.97 -10.61
CA THR A 85 7.52 5.69 -11.47
C THR A 85 7.10 4.22 -11.34
N GLY A 86 6.00 3.85 -11.99
CA GLY A 86 5.45 2.49 -11.96
C GLY A 86 4.11 2.42 -11.23
N TRP A 87 3.39 1.32 -11.44
CA TRP A 87 2.05 1.16 -10.86
C TRP A 87 2.09 0.93 -9.35
N PHE A 88 3.25 0.64 -8.74
CA PHE A 88 3.41 0.56 -7.29
C PHE A 88 2.88 1.82 -6.57
N LEU A 89 3.01 3.00 -7.18
CA LEU A 89 2.49 4.25 -6.63
C LEU A 89 0.97 4.21 -6.41
N GLN A 90 0.22 3.43 -7.19
CA GLN A 90 -1.23 3.26 -7.02
C GLN A 90 -1.59 2.51 -5.73
N LEU A 91 -0.67 1.73 -5.16
CA LEU A 91 -0.86 1.09 -3.85
C LEU A 91 -0.63 2.07 -2.68
N CYS A 92 0.07 3.17 -2.91
CA CYS A 92 0.35 4.18 -1.90
C CYS A 92 -0.74 5.27 -1.88
N TYR A 93 -1.55 5.28 -0.83
CA TYR A 93 -2.53 6.35 -0.59
C TYR A 93 -1.81 7.73 -0.57
N GLY A 94 -2.41 8.77 -1.16
CA GLY A 94 -1.78 10.08 -1.39
C GLY A 94 -0.78 10.17 -2.57
N LEU A 95 -0.27 9.05 -3.08
CA LEU A 95 0.60 9.01 -4.27
C LEU A 95 -0.07 8.40 -5.50
N HIS A 96 -1.17 7.69 -5.33
CA HIS A 96 -1.88 6.94 -6.36
C HIS A 96 -2.33 7.73 -7.60
N MET A 97 -2.45 9.05 -7.49
CA MET A 97 -2.76 9.94 -8.64
C MET A 97 -1.51 10.50 -9.33
N LYS A 98 -0.33 10.35 -8.72
CA LYS A 98 0.92 10.90 -9.25
C LYS A 98 1.52 9.94 -10.27
N PRO A 99 1.89 10.41 -11.48
CA PRO A 99 2.60 9.58 -12.45
C PRO A 99 4.05 9.28 -12.02
N SER A 100 4.59 10.13 -11.14
CA SER A 100 5.93 9.99 -10.58
C SER A 100 6.03 10.74 -9.24
N CYS A 101 6.86 10.29 -8.32
CA CYS A 101 7.18 11.02 -7.08
C CYS A 101 8.68 10.97 -6.79
N ASN A 102 9.18 11.83 -5.90
CA ASN A 102 10.50 11.61 -5.31
C ASN A 102 10.43 10.42 -4.33
N ILE A 103 11.53 9.68 -4.17
CA ILE A 103 11.63 8.59 -3.19
C ILE A 103 11.35 9.05 -1.76
N GLN A 104 11.68 10.31 -1.41
CA GLN A 104 11.34 10.86 -0.09
C GLN A 104 9.84 11.12 0.11
N GLU A 105 9.04 11.14 -0.95
CA GLU A 105 7.58 11.28 -0.85
C GLU A 105 6.88 9.95 -0.58
N VAL A 106 7.58 8.81 -0.74
CA VAL A 106 7.06 7.49 -0.35
C VAL A 106 7.11 7.39 1.17
N GLN A 107 6.16 8.06 1.81
CA GLN A 107 5.90 7.96 3.23
C GLN A 107 5.27 6.60 3.49
N LEU A 108 6.10 5.63 3.88
CA LEU A 108 5.64 4.34 4.43
C LEU A 108 5.17 4.49 5.88
N ASP A 109 4.84 5.71 6.29
CA ASP A 109 4.53 6.12 7.65
C ASP A 109 3.33 5.34 8.20
N SER A 110 3.25 5.27 9.52
CA SER A 110 2.13 4.66 10.21
C SER A 110 0.83 5.46 9.96
N VAL A 111 -0.20 4.79 9.45
CA VAL A 111 -1.57 5.30 9.44
C VAL A 111 -2.15 5.17 10.84
N VAL A 112 -2.73 6.24 11.37
CA VAL A 112 -3.44 6.24 12.65
C VAL A 112 -4.87 6.71 12.42
N THR A 113 -5.84 5.84 12.70
CA THR A 113 -7.26 6.12 12.48
C THR A 113 -8.01 6.08 13.82
N PRO A 114 -8.73 7.14 14.21
CA PRO A 114 -9.59 7.11 15.39
C PRO A 114 -10.78 6.19 15.14
N VAL A 115 -11.11 5.37 16.13
CA VAL A 115 -12.25 4.45 16.13
C VAL A 115 -13.00 4.61 17.45
N GLU A 116 -14.30 4.87 17.37
CA GLU A 116 -15.16 4.90 18.54
C GLU A 116 -15.59 3.47 18.90
N PHE A 117 -15.30 3.07 20.13
CA PHE A 117 -15.74 1.82 20.72
C PHE A 117 -16.84 2.10 21.72
N GLU A 118 -17.92 1.34 21.63
CA GLU A 118 -18.98 1.31 22.63
C GLU A 118 -18.94 -0.06 23.33
N SER A 119 -18.73 -0.03 24.65
CA SER A 119 -18.68 -1.24 25.46
C SER A 119 -20.10 -1.75 25.73
N GLU A 120 -20.43 -2.94 25.26
CA GLU A 120 -21.73 -3.58 25.53
C GLU A 120 -21.97 -3.86 27.03
N TYR A 121 -20.90 -3.93 27.84
CA TYR A 121 -20.98 -4.21 29.27
C TYR A 121 -21.13 -2.96 30.14
N THR A 122 -20.50 -1.85 29.75
CA THR A 122 -20.51 -0.60 30.54
C THR A 122 -21.36 0.51 29.92
N ASN A 123 -21.81 0.36 28.67
CA ASN A 123 -22.43 1.42 27.84
C ASN A 123 -21.58 2.69 27.73
N GLU A 124 -20.27 2.57 27.98
CA GLU A 124 -19.33 3.68 27.84
C GLU A 124 -18.78 3.74 26.42
N LYS A 125 -18.66 4.96 25.90
CA LYS A 125 -18.01 5.25 24.62
C LYS A 125 -16.59 5.74 24.86
N LYS A 126 -15.64 5.15 24.14
CA LYS A 126 -14.23 5.55 24.17
C LYS A 126 -13.70 5.61 22.74
N THR A 127 -12.97 6.67 22.43
CA THR A 127 -12.18 6.73 21.20
C THR A 127 -10.85 6.03 21.45
N CYS A 128 -10.56 5.00 20.68
CA CYS A 128 -9.21 4.41 20.59
C CYS A 128 -8.67 4.65 19.17
N TYR A 129 -7.40 4.37 18.95
CA TYR A 129 -6.73 4.61 17.69
C TYR A 129 -6.18 3.29 17.13
N VAL A 130 -6.52 2.99 15.89
CA VAL A 130 -5.91 1.90 15.15
C VAL A 130 -4.70 2.46 14.42
N ALA A 131 -3.51 2.08 14.86
CA ALA A 131 -2.26 2.44 14.22
C ALA A 131 -1.74 1.25 13.42
N GLY A 132 -1.53 1.42 12.12
CA GLY A 132 -0.92 0.42 11.25
C GLY A 132 0.27 1.00 10.51
N GLY A 133 1.35 0.25 10.31
CA GLY A 133 2.52 0.79 9.64
C GLY A 133 3.48 -0.26 9.11
N PHE A 134 4.41 0.20 8.28
CA PHE A 134 5.53 -0.59 7.81
C PHE A 134 6.63 -0.61 8.87
N HIS A 135 6.90 -1.77 9.44
CA HIS A 135 7.87 -1.93 10.53
C HIS A 135 9.27 -2.33 10.03
N GLY A 136 9.36 -2.82 8.78
CA GLY A 136 10.63 -3.19 8.16
C GLY A 136 10.47 -4.28 7.10
N VAL A 137 11.59 -4.90 6.73
CA VAL A 137 11.64 -6.01 5.78
C VAL A 137 12.23 -7.23 6.47
N GLU A 138 11.50 -8.34 6.46
CA GLU A 138 12.07 -9.65 6.78
C GLU A 138 12.73 -10.20 5.53
N SER A 139 14.02 -10.56 5.65
CA SER A 139 14.79 -11.12 4.54
C SER A 139 15.27 -12.53 4.90
N GLN A 140 14.95 -13.51 4.05
CA GLN A 140 15.45 -14.87 4.16
C GLN A 140 15.98 -15.32 2.79
N ASN A 141 17.29 -15.51 2.67
CA ASN A 141 17.98 -15.75 1.40
C ASN A 141 17.67 -14.64 0.36
N GLU A 142 17.17 -15.00 -0.83
CA GLU A 142 16.75 -14.06 -1.89
C GLU A 142 15.28 -13.61 -1.76
N TRP A 143 14.59 -13.99 -0.69
CA TRP A 143 13.20 -13.61 -0.45
C TRP A 143 13.14 -12.43 0.51
N HIS A 144 12.42 -11.39 0.09
CA HIS A 144 12.16 -10.20 0.88
C HIS A 144 10.66 -10.07 1.09
N LYS A 145 10.25 -9.88 2.34
CA LYS A 145 8.84 -9.71 2.73
C LYS A 145 8.67 -8.43 3.55
N PRO A 146 7.73 -7.55 3.20
CA PRO A 146 7.38 -6.41 4.05
C PRO A 146 6.75 -6.90 5.36
N VAL A 147 7.20 -6.35 6.48
CA VAL A 147 6.60 -6.58 7.80
C VAL A 147 5.71 -5.39 8.10
N MET A 148 4.41 -5.64 8.13
CA MET A 148 3.40 -4.67 8.55
C MET A 148 2.88 -5.08 9.92
N SER A 149 2.65 -4.10 10.78
CA SER A 149 2.02 -4.30 12.09
C SER A 149 0.80 -3.41 12.23
N LEU A 150 -0.13 -3.87 13.07
CA LEU A 150 -1.30 -3.11 13.48
C LEU A 150 -1.42 -3.20 15.01
N SER A 151 -1.68 -2.06 15.63
CA SER A 151 -1.80 -1.90 17.07
C SER A 151 -3.03 -1.05 17.39
N ILE A 152 -3.71 -1.39 18.48
CA ILE A 152 -4.78 -0.54 19.05
C ILE A 152 -4.16 0.26 20.19
N ILE A 153 -4.40 1.57 20.18
CA ILE A 153 -3.78 2.53 21.08
C ILE A 153 -4.89 3.31 21.79
N ASP A 154 -4.90 3.25 23.11
CA ASP A 154 -5.91 3.91 23.93
C ASP A 154 -5.67 5.41 24.11
N ASP A 155 -4.42 5.85 23.99
CA ASP A 155 -4.01 7.25 24.07
C ASP A 155 -2.76 7.49 23.21
N LEU A 156 -2.81 8.53 22.37
CA LEU A 156 -1.73 8.93 21.47
C LEU A 156 -0.47 9.40 22.21
N SER A 157 -0.54 9.69 23.51
CA SER A 157 0.61 10.05 24.35
C SER A 157 1.72 8.99 24.34
N THR A 158 1.37 7.74 24.06
CA THR A 158 2.32 6.59 23.99
C THR A 158 2.89 6.35 22.59
N ILE A 159 2.37 7.03 21.55
CA ILE A 159 3.01 7.03 20.23
C ILE A 159 4.24 7.93 20.33
N THR A 160 5.32 7.33 20.81
CA THR A 160 6.64 7.88 20.56
C THR A 160 6.76 7.92 19.05
N GLN A 161 6.82 9.10 18.44
CA GLN A 161 7.14 9.22 17.02
C GLN A 161 8.33 8.30 16.78
N LEU A 162 8.13 7.23 16.02
CA LEU A 162 9.21 6.44 15.46
C LEU A 162 9.93 7.43 14.54
N LYS A 163 10.90 8.14 15.11
CA LYS A 163 11.70 9.10 14.35
C LYS A 163 12.34 8.32 13.19
N PRO A 164 12.28 8.86 11.98
CA PRO A 164 12.94 8.23 10.83
C PRO A 164 14.43 8.05 11.06
#